data_AF-A0A6A6H463-F1
#
_entry.id   AF-A0A6A6H463-F1
#
_cell.length_a   1.000
_cell.length_b   1.000
_cell.length_c   1.000
_cell.angle_alpha   90.00
_cell.angle_beta   90.00
_cell.angle_gamma   90.00
#
_symmetry.space_group_name_H-M   'P 1'
#
loop_
_entity.id
_entity.type
_entity.pdbx_description
1 polymer ?
#
loop_
_entity_poly.entity_id
_entity_poly.type
_entity_poly.pdbx_seq_one_letter_code
_entity_poly.pdbx_strand_id
1 'polypeptide(L)'
;MRVFHCRGYGWTIVNFTATFDYPQLDQLTATEVLAPQSQYLITQQPEQTESLSFLSYNTKLLAGGWRFLTYFGRDSMISLLLLQPVLSEGQEGAIEAVISAVLERVNRSDGSVCHEETIGDYATYLNQQAGIDSTAPQYDYKMIDSDYYLPVVVKNYFVDTATGQNRSSAFFATNASVNPANVGLTYSDLALITAEKIMNTSGPFASPGGQTRDNLIHLKDGQVVGQWRDSTYGIGDGRIPYDVNTALVPAALRAISALSNTGFFPQHPDWNSTAAAYSQVWEDATLSFFEVTIPVAEAQSLVEQYVQASNFSGPANTTNLTSDVTFHGLALDGNDNQSLVRVMNTDDCFRHFLLNTTNQAQLTAFVNQTATHILQTFPLGLSTSVGMLISNPAYGGDPVYAANWTTSAYHGTVVWSWPLAMMAAGLERQLGRCNASMTPPDFCADGQVYGNVRAAYNHLWDLIQANAAQLTQEVWSWVYTDDGFQYVPLGSLPPPPGMSPTESDVIQLWSLTFLAVTRNENLS
;
A
#
# COMPACT_ATOMS: atom_id res chain seq x y z
N MET A 1 34.50 18.32 4.10
CA MET A 1 35.28 17.27 4.79
C MET A 1 36.25 17.93 5.76
N ARG A 2 35.97 17.93 7.07
CA ARG A 2 36.93 18.31 8.11
C ARG A 2 37.15 17.10 9.00
N VAL A 3 38.38 16.61 9.04
CA VAL A 3 38.81 15.51 9.91
C VAL A 3 39.04 16.06 11.31
N PHE A 4 38.31 15.54 12.30
CA PHE A 4 38.57 15.83 13.71
C PHE A 4 39.47 14.73 14.28
N HIS A 5 40.64 15.12 14.80
CA HIS A 5 41.47 14.26 15.64
C HIS A 5 41.14 14.56 17.10
N CYS A 6 40.47 13.63 17.79
CA CYS A 6 40.31 13.69 19.24
C CYS A 6 41.43 12.89 19.92
N ARG A 7 42.36 13.58 20.57
CA ARG A 7 43.17 13.03 21.67
C ARG A 7 42.80 13.80 22.93
N GLY A 8 42.04 13.17 23.82
CA GLY A 8 41.74 13.69 25.15
C GLY A 8 40.35 13.29 25.62
N TYR A 9 40.26 12.57 26.74
CA TYR A 9 39.01 12.32 27.45
C TYR A 9 38.56 13.62 28.14
N GLY A 10 37.63 14.34 27.53
CA GLY A 10 36.96 15.51 28.08
C GLY A 10 35.65 15.76 27.32
N TRP A 11 34.57 16.04 28.06
CA TRP A 11 33.28 16.39 27.46
C TRP A 11 33.41 17.74 26.75
N THR A 12 33.13 17.78 25.44
CA THR A 12 33.00 19.03 24.69
C THR A 12 31.52 19.37 24.61
N ILE A 13 31.12 20.49 25.21
CA ILE A 13 29.78 21.05 25.01
C ILE A 13 29.83 21.81 23.68
N VAL A 14 29.10 21.33 22.68
CA VAL A 14 28.94 22.00 21.40
C VAL A 14 27.60 22.71 21.42
N ASN A 15 27.61 24.04 21.35
CA ASN A 15 26.41 24.82 21.09
C ASN A 15 26.26 24.98 19.57
N PHE A 16 25.14 24.51 19.04
CA PHE A 16 24.74 24.78 17.66
C PHE A 16 23.53 25.72 17.66
N THR A 17 23.50 26.62 16.70
CA THR A 17 22.33 27.47 16.41
C THR A 17 21.92 27.16 14.98
N ALA A 18 20.72 26.62 14.82
CA ALA A 18 20.09 26.47 13.52
C ALA A 18 19.14 27.66 13.32
N THR A 19 19.18 28.26 12.14
CA THR A 19 18.24 29.29 11.71
C THR A 19 17.56 28.81 10.44
N PHE A 20 16.26 29.05 10.32
CA PHE A 20 15.46 28.76 9.14
C PHE A 20 14.74 30.02 8.68
N ASP A 21 14.46 30.12 7.40
CA ASP A 21 13.77 31.23 6.73
C ASP A 21 12.43 30.80 6.11
N TYR A 22 11.98 29.58 6.40
CA TYR A 22 10.71 29.01 5.96
C TYR A 22 9.69 28.89 7.11
N PRO A 23 8.38 29.01 6.82
CA PRO A 23 7.33 28.75 7.81
C PRO A 23 7.47 27.37 8.42
N GLN A 24 7.34 27.29 9.74
CA GLN A 24 7.31 26.01 10.44
C GLN A 24 5.93 25.39 10.33
N LEU A 25 5.88 24.07 10.20
CA LEU A 25 4.64 23.32 10.27
C LEU A 25 4.20 23.24 11.74
N ASP A 26 2.90 23.39 12.00
CA ASP A 26 2.35 23.20 13.33
C ASP A 26 2.16 21.70 13.59
N GLN A 27 2.99 21.17 14.48
CA GLN A 27 2.99 19.76 14.84
C GLN A 27 1.77 19.43 15.71
N LEU A 28 1.13 18.29 15.43
CA LEU A 28 0.11 17.72 16.29
C LEU A 28 0.78 16.94 17.42
N THR A 29 0.48 17.27 18.66
CA THR A 29 0.87 16.46 19.83
C THR A 29 0.19 15.09 19.79
N ALA A 30 0.68 14.13 20.59
CA ALA A 30 0.06 12.80 20.71
C ALA A 30 -1.44 12.87 21.09
N THR A 31 -1.84 13.88 21.87
CA THR A 31 -3.24 14.13 22.24
C THR A 31 -4.07 14.67 21.08
N GLU A 32 -3.48 15.50 20.21
CA GLU A 32 -4.16 16.15 19.08
C GLU A 32 -4.23 15.25 17.84
N VAL A 33 -3.25 14.37 17.63
CA VAL A 33 -3.24 13.43 16.50
C VAL A 33 -4.22 12.26 16.70
N LEU A 34 -4.48 11.90 17.96
CA LEU A 34 -5.39 10.80 18.32
C LEU A 34 -6.82 11.31 18.56
N ALA A 35 -7.80 10.52 18.13
CA ALA A 35 -9.19 10.74 18.53
C ALA A 35 -9.35 10.64 20.06
N PRO A 36 -10.29 11.37 20.67
CA PRO A 36 -10.46 11.38 22.12
C PRO A 36 -10.60 9.99 22.75
N GLN A 37 -11.32 9.07 22.08
CA GLN A 37 -11.50 7.69 22.55
C GLN A 37 -10.24 6.83 22.49
N SER A 38 -9.21 7.25 21.76
CA SER A 38 -7.98 6.49 21.50
C SER A 38 -6.77 7.04 22.27
N GLN A 39 -6.95 8.09 23.08
CA GLN A 39 -5.86 8.69 23.87
C GLN A 39 -5.27 7.75 24.93
N TYR A 40 -5.93 6.64 25.27
CA TYR A 40 -5.35 5.59 26.12
C TYR A 40 -4.07 4.99 25.53
N LEU A 41 -3.90 5.05 24.20
CA LEU A 41 -2.70 4.58 23.49
C LEU A 41 -1.45 5.34 23.90
N ILE A 42 -1.57 6.60 24.34
CA ILE A 42 -0.42 7.40 24.81
C ILE A 42 0.26 6.73 26.01
N THR A 43 -0.52 6.06 26.86
CA THR A 43 0.02 5.34 28.02
C THR A 43 0.43 3.91 27.66
N GLN A 44 -0.28 3.24 26.74
CA GLN A 44 -0.01 1.85 26.39
C GLN A 44 1.15 1.67 25.39
N GLN A 45 1.32 2.63 24.48
CA GLN A 45 2.26 2.60 23.35
C GLN A 45 2.95 3.97 23.19
N PRO A 46 3.65 4.47 24.23
CA PRO A 46 4.19 5.83 24.25
C PRO A 46 5.13 6.11 23.07
N GLU A 47 6.04 5.19 22.75
CA GLU A 47 7.02 5.36 21.65
C GLU A 47 6.34 5.47 20.28
N GLN A 48 5.33 4.65 20.02
CA GLN A 48 4.58 4.66 18.76
C GLN A 48 3.72 5.92 18.63
N THR A 49 3.10 6.38 19.73
CA THR A 49 2.31 7.62 19.70
C THR A 49 3.18 8.87 19.61
N GLU A 50 4.38 8.86 20.21
CA GLU A 50 5.39 9.91 20.01
C GLU A 50 5.88 9.93 18.56
N SER A 51 6.13 8.76 17.97
CA SER A 51 6.48 8.63 16.55
C SER A 51 5.38 9.12 15.61
N LEU A 52 4.11 8.81 15.91
CA LEU A 52 2.97 9.30 15.14
C LEU A 52 2.86 10.82 15.23
N SER A 53 2.99 11.39 16.43
CA SER A 53 3.04 12.84 16.66
C SER A 53 4.22 13.50 15.95
N PHE A 54 5.39 12.87 15.97
CA PHE A 54 6.58 13.33 15.25
C PHE A 54 6.33 13.52 13.75
N LEU A 55 5.59 12.60 13.13
CA LEU A 55 5.27 12.62 11.70
C LEU A 55 4.00 13.41 11.35
N SER A 56 3.27 13.96 12.33
CA SER A 56 1.93 14.53 12.10
C SER A 56 1.88 16.04 12.32
N TYR A 57 1.42 16.75 11.30
CA TYR A 57 1.21 18.19 11.33
C TYR A 57 -0.22 18.51 10.88
N ASN A 58 -0.75 19.66 11.27
CA ASN A 58 -2.13 20.07 10.95
C ASN A 58 -2.41 20.24 9.43
N THR A 59 -1.37 20.24 8.60
CA THR A 59 -1.43 20.46 7.15
C THR A 59 -0.91 19.29 6.31
N LYS A 60 -0.22 18.32 6.91
CA LYS A 60 0.24 17.07 6.27
C LYS A 60 0.80 16.09 7.29
N LEU A 61 0.79 14.81 6.95
CA LEU A 61 1.62 13.80 7.60
C LEU A 61 2.86 13.53 6.74
N LEU A 62 3.96 13.15 7.38
CA LEU A 62 5.23 12.81 6.73
C LEU A 62 5.40 11.29 6.67
N ALA A 63 6.09 10.80 5.65
CA ALA A 63 6.18 9.37 5.38
C ALA A 63 7.08 8.61 6.36
N GLY A 64 8.20 9.19 6.78
CA GLY A 64 9.11 8.54 7.72
C GLY A 64 10.26 9.43 8.19
N GLY A 65 11.07 8.92 9.12
CA GLY A 65 12.24 9.60 9.65
C GLY A 65 13.46 8.65 9.65
N TRP A 66 14.62 9.04 9.10
CA TRP A 66 15.06 10.36 8.59
C TRP A 66 15.09 10.48 7.06
N ARG A 67 15.02 9.35 6.33
CA ARG A 67 15.19 9.32 4.87
C ARG A 67 14.00 9.90 4.14
N PHE A 68 12.80 9.69 4.68
CA PHE A 68 11.52 10.05 4.06
C PHE A 68 10.78 11.15 4.82
N LEU A 69 11.52 12.10 5.41
CA LEU A 69 10.98 13.21 6.23
C LEU A 69 10.34 14.31 5.37
N THR A 70 9.42 13.90 4.49
CA THR A 70 8.63 14.74 3.60
C THR A 70 7.27 14.08 3.33
N TYR A 71 6.43 14.74 2.55
CA TYR A 71 5.12 14.25 2.14
C TYR A 71 5.25 13.12 1.12
N PHE A 72 4.55 12.00 1.37
CA PHE A 72 4.22 10.99 0.38
C PHE A 72 2.71 10.75 0.38
N GLY A 73 2.05 11.04 -0.75
CA GLY A 73 0.59 11.02 -0.86
C GLY A 73 0.01 9.62 -0.70
N ARG A 74 0.58 8.66 -1.42
CA ARG A 74 0.22 7.23 -1.34
C ARG A 74 0.33 6.72 0.09
N ASP A 75 1.51 6.87 0.68
CA ASP A 75 1.83 6.35 2.01
C ASP A 75 0.91 6.97 3.07
N SER A 76 0.69 8.29 2.99
CA SER A 76 -0.24 8.99 3.88
C SER A 76 -1.68 8.47 3.77
N MET A 77 -2.15 8.17 2.55
CA MET A 77 -3.51 7.65 2.34
C MET A 77 -3.65 6.18 2.76
N ILE A 78 -2.65 5.33 2.52
CA ILE A 78 -2.61 3.96 3.03
C ILE A 78 -2.61 3.97 4.56
N SER A 79 -1.77 4.80 5.18
CA SER A 79 -1.75 5.00 6.62
C SER A 79 -3.09 5.47 7.14
N LEU A 80 -3.71 6.48 6.52
CA LEU A 80 -5.04 6.96 6.89
C LEU A 80 -6.06 5.83 6.86
N LEU A 81 -6.12 5.04 5.77
CA LEU A 81 -7.07 3.94 5.64
C LEU A 81 -6.97 2.92 6.79
N LEU A 82 -5.77 2.65 7.28
CA LEU A 82 -5.52 1.67 8.35
C LEU A 82 -5.57 2.27 9.76
N LEU A 83 -5.21 3.54 9.92
CA LEU A 83 -5.20 4.28 11.20
C LEU A 83 -6.50 5.04 11.49
N GLN A 84 -7.42 5.17 10.51
CA GLN A 84 -8.63 5.98 10.64
C GLN A 84 -9.37 5.81 11.98
N PRO A 85 -9.54 4.60 12.55
CA PRO A 85 -10.25 4.43 13.83
C PRO A 85 -9.62 5.16 15.03
N VAL A 86 -8.33 5.48 14.98
CA VAL A 86 -7.61 6.12 16.10
C VAL A 86 -7.18 7.56 15.81
N LEU A 87 -7.22 8.01 14.56
CA LEU A 87 -6.83 9.37 14.18
C LEU A 87 -7.90 10.40 14.53
N SER A 88 -7.47 11.62 14.88
CA SER A 88 -8.37 12.73 15.16
C SER A 88 -9.12 13.20 13.91
N GLU A 89 -10.42 13.46 14.11
CA GLU A 89 -11.31 14.01 13.09
C GLU A 89 -11.51 15.53 13.26
N GLY A 90 -11.95 16.18 12.18
CA GLY A 90 -12.39 17.57 12.19
C GLY A 90 -11.32 18.54 11.73
N GLN A 91 -11.64 19.84 11.83
CA GLN A 91 -10.71 20.90 11.47
C GLN A 91 -9.40 20.75 12.26
N GLU A 92 -8.26 20.83 11.55
CA GLU A 92 -6.91 20.64 12.10
C GLU A 92 -6.65 19.22 12.65
N GLY A 93 -7.59 18.29 12.48
CA GLY A 93 -7.41 16.87 12.80
C GLY A 93 -6.54 16.15 11.76
N ALA A 94 -5.95 15.03 12.17
CA ALA A 94 -5.01 14.27 11.35
C ALA A 94 -5.64 13.77 10.04
N ILE A 95 -6.93 13.40 10.04
CA ILE A 95 -7.64 12.95 8.83
C ILE A 95 -7.75 14.07 7.79
N GLU A 96 -8.21 15.27 8.19
CA GLU A 96 -8.32 16.42 7.28
C GLU A 96 -6.92 16.89 6.82
N ALA A 97 -5.88 16.75 7.65
CA ALA A 97 -4.50 17.05 7.28
C ALA A 97 -3.99 16.15 6.14
N VAL A 98 -4.26 14.85 6.17
CA VAL A 98 -3.90 13.93 5.06
C VAL A 98 -4.64 14.31 3.78
N ILE A 99 -5.97 14.45 3.85
CA ILE A 99 -6.79 14.69 2.64
C ILE A 99 -6.46 16.05 2.01
N SER A 100 -6.28 17.10 2.84
CA SER A 100 -5.91 18.43 2.34
C SER A 100 -4.52 18.42 1.69
N ALA A 101 -3.53 17.76 2.31
CA ALA A 101 -2.18 17.66 1.77
C ALA A 101 -2.15 17.02 0.36
N VAL A 102 -3.02 16.03 0.13
CA VAL A 102 -3.18 15.37 -1.16
C VAL A 102 -3.83 16.30 -2.18
N LEU A 103 -4.97 16.90 -1.84
CA LEU A 103 -5.71 17.80 -2.73
C LEU A 103 -4.85 18.99 -3.15
N GLU A 104 -4.16 19.61 -2.21
CA GLU A 104 -3.23 20.72 -2.43
C GLU A 104 -2.18 20.45 -3.51
N ARG A 105 -1.81 19.18 -3.72
CA ARG A 105 -0.74 18.74 -4.63
C ARG A 105 -1.23 18.00 -5.87
N VAL A 106 -2.54 17.92 -6.10
CA VAL A 106 -3.09 17.37 -7.36
C VAL A 106 -2.58 18.19 -8.55
N ASN A 107 -2.20 17.52 -9.63
CA ASN A 107 -1.88 18.17 -10.89
C ASN A 107 -3.16 18.66 -11.56
N ARG A 108 -3.39 19.97 -11.56
CA ARG A 108 -4.58 20.59 -12.17
C ARG A 108 -4.79 20.29 -13.66
N SER A 109 -3.77 19.83 -14.38
CA SER A 109 -3.84 19.63 -15.83
C SER A 109 -4.47 18.29 -16.20
N ASP A 110 -4.22 17.25 -15.40
CA ASP A 110 -4.64 15.88 -15.71
C ASP A 110 -5.31 15.14 -14.53
N GLY A 111 -5.31 15.71 -13.32
CA GLY A 111 -5.86 15.08 -12.12
C GLY A 111 -4.95 14.07 -11.43
N SER A 112 -3.69 13.93 -11.85
CA SER A 112 -2.72 13.06 -11.18
C SER A 112 -2.48 13.52 -9.74
N VAL A 113 -2.51 12.58 -8.80
CA VAL A 113 -2.17 12.80 -7.41
C VAL A 113 -0.65 12.76 -7.25
N CYS A 114 -0.11 13.70 -6.48
CA CYS A 114 1.32 13.74 -6.16
C CYS A 114 1.70 12.54 -5.28
N HIS A 115 2.67 11.75 -5.75
CA HIS A 115 3.25 10.66 -4.97
C HIS A 115 4.19 11.19 -3.89
N GLU A 116 5.13 12.06 -4.26
CA GLU A 116 6.20 12.55 -3.38
C GLU A 116 6.42 14.06 -3.58
N GLU A 117 6.63 14.78 -2.48
CA GLU A 117 7.08 16.17 -2.50
C GLU A 117 8.58 16.25 -2.22
N THR A 118 9.36 16.66 -3.22
CA THR A 118 10.78 16.96 -3.03
C THR A 118 10.96 18.41 -2.57
N ILE A 119 11.69 18.61 -1.47
CA ILE A 119 11.88 19.92 -0.83
C ILE A 119 13.36 20.25 -0.55
N GLY A 120 13.63 21.50 -0.13
CA GLY A 120 14.93 21.94 0.39
C GLY A 120 16.06 21.95 -0.64
N ASP A 121 17.28 21.70 -0.18
CA ASP A 121 18.48 21.72 -1.02
C ASP A 121 18.43 20.67 -2.14
N TYR A 122 17.73 19.55 -1.91
CA TYR A 122 17.57 18.53 -2.94
C TYR A 122 16.66 19.01 -4.07
N ALA A 123 15.55 19.70 -3.77
CA ALA A 123 14.71 20.34 -4.78
C ALA A 123 15.51 21.40 -5.58
N THR A 124 16.33 22.19 -4.87
CA THR A 124 17.21 23.18 -5.50
C THR A 124 18.21 22.52 -6.46
N TYR A 125 18.83 21.42 -6.04
CA TYR A 125 19.74 20.64 -6.87
C TYR A 125 19.06 20.09 -8.13
N LEU A 126 17.87 19.50 -7.99
CA LEU A 126 17.11 18.95 -9.12
C LEU A 126 16.66 20.04 -10.09
N ASN A 127 16.20 21.19 -9.58
CA ASN A 127 15.88 22.36 -10.41
C ASN A 127 17.10 22.81 -11.22
N GLN A 128 18.29 22.90 -10.59
CA GLN A 128 19.53 23.25 -11.30
C GLN A 128 19.90 22.22 -12.38
N GLN A 129 19.73 20.92 -12.12
CA GLN A 129 19.94 19.88 -13.13
C GLN A 129 18.98 20.03 -14.32
N ALA A 130 17.76 20.49 -14.08
CA ALA A 130 16.79 20.82 -15.12
C ALA A 130 17.00 22.19 -15.77
N GLY A 131 18.03 22.95 -15.36
CA GLY A 131 18.30 24.31 -15.86
C GLY A 131 17.34 25.38 -15.33
N ILE A 132 16.64 25.11 -14.23
CA ILE A 132 15.68 25.98 -13.57
C ILE A 132 16.36 26.63 -12.34
N ASP A 133 16.44 27.96 -12.30
CA ASP A 133 16.93 28.70 -11.13
C ASP A 133 15.79 28.87 -10.10
N SER A 134 15.59 27.85 -9.27
CA SER A 134 14.49 27.81 -8.29
C SER A 134 14.80 26.90 -7.11
N THR A 135 14.29 27.27 -5.94
CA THR A 135 14.26 26.45 -4.71
C THR A 135 12.87 25.89 -4.41
N ALA A 136 11.92 26.11 -5.32
CA ALA A 136 10.54 25.63 -5.16
C ALA A 136 10.48 24.11 -5.07
N PRO A 137 9.53 23.55 -4.31
CA PRO A 137 9.32 22.12 -4.22
C PRO A 137 8.96 21.53 -5.59
N GLN A 138 9.31 20.26 -5.78
CA GLN A 138 8.87 19.46 -6.92
C GLN A 138 7.85 18.41 -6.47
N TYR A 139 6.89 18.14 -7.34
CA TYR A 139 5.83 17.16 -7.09
C TYR A 139 5.95 16.04 -8.10
N ASP A 140 6.17 14.82 -7.61
CA ASP A 140 6.27 13.64 -8.47
C ASP A 140 4.90 13.05 -8.75
N TYR A 141 4.60 12.85 -10.04
CA TYR A 141 3.32 12.31 -10.51
C TYR A 141 3.50 10.97 -11.26
N LYS A 142 4.65 10.31 -11.18
CA LYS A 142 4.89 9.08 -11.97
C LYS A 142 4.08 7.88 -11.47
N MET A 143 3.75 7.83 -10.18
CA MET A 143 2.95 6.75 -9.62
C MET A 143 1.48 6.87 -10.01
N ILE A 144 0.94 5.81 -10.61
CA ILE A 144 -0.44 5.74 -11.11
C ILE A 144 -1.43 5.30 -10.01
N ASP A 145 -0.95 4.61 -8.98
CA ASP A 145 -1.78 4.09 -7.89
C ASP A 145 -2.38 5.19 -7.00
N SER A 146 -1.61 6.27 -6.81
CA SER A 146 -1.90 7.37 -5.89
C SER A 146 -3.25 8.04 -6.18
N ASP A 147 -3.63 8.10 -7.46
CA ASP A 147 -4.90 8.67 -7.92
C ASP A 147 -6.11 8.01 -7.27
N TYR A 148 -6.07 6.67 -7.17
CA TYR A 148 -7.22 5.86 -6.83
C TYR A 148 -7.52 5.84 -5.33
N TYR A 149 -6.56 6.16 -4.47
CA TYR A 149 -6.78 6.26 -3.03
C TYR A 149 -7.58 7.52 -2.65
N LEU A 150 -7.42 8.63 -3.38
CA LEU A 150 -8.04 9.91 -3.05
C LEU A 150 -9.58 9.82 -2.93
N PRO A 151 -10.34 9.34 -3.92
CA PRO A 151 -11.80 9.24 -3.78
C PRO A 151 -12.20 8.30 -2.64
N VAL A 152 -11.42 7.24 -2.37
CA VAL A 152 -11.69 6.28 -1.28
C VAL A 152 -11.58 6.96 0.08
N VAL A 153 -10.48 7.68 0.35
CA VAL A 153 -10.32 8.38 1.65
C VAL A 153 -11.31 9.53 1.81
N VAL A 154 -11.63 10.24 0.73
CA VAL A 154 -12.66 11.30 0.73
C VAL A 154 -14.03 10.72 1.08
N LYS A 155 -14.42 9.60 0.46
CA LYS A 155 -15.66 8.88 0.78
C LYS A 155 -15.65 8.40 2.24
N ASN A 156 -14.60 7.69 2.66
CA ASN A 156 -14.51 7.09 4.00
C ASN A 156 -14.60 8.11 5.14
N TYR A 157 -14.24 9.37 4.90
CA TYR A 157 -14.39 10.43 5.89
C TYR A 157 -15.66 11.26 5.67
N PHE A 158 -15.79 11.91 4.52
CA PHE A 158 -16.84 12.90 4.27
C PHE A 158 -18.22 12.31 3.98
N VAL A 159 -18.31 11.00 3.69
CA VAL A 159 -19.59 10.29 3.54
C VAL A 159 -19.87 9.38 4.73
N ASP A 160 -18.88 8.64 5.22
CA ASP A 160 -19.15 7.58 6.21
C ASP A 160 -19.12 8.06 7.67
N THR A 161 -18.56 9.25 7.98
CA THR A 161 -18.51 9.76 9.37
C THR A 161 -19.37 11.00 9.55
N ALA A 162 -19.99 11.12 10.73
CA ALA A 162 -20.84 12.28 11.06
C ALA A 162 -20.04 13.59 11.09
N THR A 163 -18.80 13.55 11.59
CA THR A 163 -17.91 14.72 11.61
C THR A 163 -17.57 15.16 10.19
N GLY A 164 -17.18 14.23 9.32
CA GLY A 164 -16.86 14.50 7.93
C GLY A 164 -18.05 15.09 7.18
N GLN A 165 -19.24 14.50 7.30
CA GLN A 165 -20.47 15.05 6.69
C GLN A 165 -20.71 16.52 7.07
N ASN A 166 -20.54 16.88 8.35
CA ASN A 166 -20.70 18.25 8.83
C ASN A 166 -19.58 19.20 8.34
N ARG A 167 -18.37 18.68 8.15
CA ARG A 167 -17.18 19.44 7.73
C ARG A 167 -17.09 19.64 6.22
N SER A 168 -17.69 18.75 5.42
CA SER A 168 -17.54 18.66 3.97
C SER A 168 -17.65 20.01 3.26
N SER A 169 -18.76 20.75 3.44
CA SER A 169 -18.96 22.01 2.72
C SER A 169 -17.89 23.07 3.02
N ALA A 170 -17.43 23.18 4.27
CA ALA A 170 -16.43 24.16 4.64
C ALA A 170 -15.03 23.73 4.17
N PHE A 171 -14.71 22.44 4.31
CA PHE A 171 -13.43 21.88 3.89
C PHE A 171 -13.22 22.04 2.38
N PHE A 172 -14.19 21.62 1.56
CA PHE A 172 -14.05 21.63 0.10
C PHE A 172 -14.15 23.02 -0.54
N ALA A 173 -14.66 24.02 0.19
CA ALA A 173 -14.63 25.42 -0.24
C ALA A 173 -13.25 26.10 -0.04
N THR A 174 -12.29 25.41 0.58
CA THR A 174 -10.93 25.92 0.79
C THR A 174 -10.23 26.09 -0.56
N ASN A 175 -9.59 27.25 -0.75
CA ASN A 175 -8.74 27.51 -1.91
C ASN A 175 -7.38 26.84 -1.71
N ALA A 176 -6.90 26.13 -2.72
CA ALA A 176 -5.57 25.57 -2.73
C ALA A 176 -4.50 26.67 -2.73
N SER A 177 -3.42 26.43 -1.99
CA SER A 177 -2.41 27.43 -1.66
C SER A 177 -0.97 26.90 -1.66
N VAL A 178 -0.79 25.58 -1.56
CA VAL A 178 0.54 24.96 -1.42
C VAL A 178 1.22 24.83 -2.77
N ASN A 179 0.60 24.17 -3.74
CA ASN A 179 1.12 24.13 -5.11
C ASN A 179 0.74 25.44 -5.82
N PRO A 180 1.69 26.32 -6.19
CA PRO A 180 1.38 27.58 -6.85
C PRO A 180 0.63 27.40 -8.17
N ALA A 181 0.78 26.25 -8.81
CA ALA A 181 0.02 25.93 -10.01
C ALA A 181 -1.49 25.87 -9.73
N ASN A 182 -1.92 25.54 -8.51
CA ASN A 182 -3.33 25.33 -8.14
C ASN A 182 -4.06 26.61 -7.68
N VAL A 183 -3.41 27.77 -7.72
CA VAL A 183 -4.05 29.06 -7.39
C VAL A 183 -5.34 29.26 -8.20
N GLY A 184 -6.41 29.61 -7.49
CA GLY A 184 -7.74 29.83 -8.05
C GLY A 184 -8.61 28.58 -8.15
N LEU A 185 -8.11 27.42 -7.70
CA LEU A 185 -8.91 26.19 -7.55
C LEU A 185 -9.20 25.92 -6.08
N THR A 186 -10.39 25.39 -5.82
CA THR A 186 -10.76 24.86 -4.52
C THR A 186 -10.40 23.39 -4.39
N TYR A 187 -10.44 22.87 -3.17
CA TYR A 187 -10.36 21.44 -2.91
C TYR A 187 -11.45 20.65 -3.64
N SER A 188 -12.65 21.21 -3.80
CA SER A 188 -13.72 20.60 -4.60
C SER A 188 -13.33 20.46 -6.07
N ASP A 189 -12.69 21.49 -6.65
CA ASP A 189 -12.26 21.47 -8.04
C ASP A 189 -11.17 20.41 -8.27
N LEU A 190 -10.20 20.32 -7.35
CA LEU A 190 -9.10 19.35 -7.45
C LEU A 190 -9.61 17.91 -7.30
N ALA A 191 -10.54 17.66 -6.37
CA ALA A 191 -11.20 16.36 -6.23
C ALA A 191 -11.99 15.98 -7.49
N LEU A 192 -12.69 16.94 -8.11
CA LEU A 192 -13.42 16.73 -9.35
C LEU A 192 -12.49 16.37 -10.51
N ILE A 193 -11.39 17.10 -10.71
CA ILE A 193 -10.43 16.84 -11.80
C ILE A 193 -9.85 15.43 -11.69
N THR A 194 -9.48 14.97 -10.47
CA THR A 194 -9.02 13.59 -10.26
C THR A 194 -10.11 12.56 -10.54
N ALA A 195 -11.36 12.80 -10.12
CA ALA A 195 -12.48 11.90 -10.42
C ALA A 195 -12.78 11.82 -11.93
N GLU A 196 -12.72 12.94 -12.65
CA GLU A 196 -12.87 12.97 -14.12
C GLU A 196 -11.79 12.13 -14.80
N LYS A 197 -10.53 12.24 -14.36
CA LYS A 197 -9.43 11.39 -14.83
C LYS A 197 -9.78 9.91 -14.67
N ILE A 198 -10.15 9.48 -13.46
CA ILE A 198 -10.44 8.08 -13.14
C ILE A 198 -11.62 7.56 -13.98
N MET A 199 -12.69 8.34 -14.11
CA MET A 199 -13.85 7.97 -14.93
C MET A 199 -13.48 7.84 -16.41
N ASN A 200 -12.63 8.72 -16.93
CA ASN A 200 -12.19 8.70 -18.32
C ASN A 200 -11.26 7.52 -18.62
N THR A 201 -10.28 7.23 -17.74
CA THR A 201 -9.30 6.15 -17.97
C THR A 201 -9.88 4.76 -17.74
N SER A 202 -10.89 4.63 -16.87
CA SER A 202 -11.54 3.33 -16.57
C SER A 202 -12.68 2.96 -17.53
N GLY A 203 -13.26 3.95 -18.22
CA GLY A 203 -14.38 3.77 -19.15
C GLY A 203 -14.12 2.83 -20.33
N PRO A 204 -12.94 2.87 -21.00
CA PRO A 204 -12.61 1.94 -22.08
C PRO A 204 -12.73 0.47 -21.68
N PHE A 205 -12.19 0.08 -20.51
CA PHE A 205 -12.29 -1.29 -20.02
C PHE A 205 -13.72 -1.68 -19.67
N ALA A 206 -14.50 -0.75 -19.12
CA ALA A 206 -15.89 -1.00 -18.73
C ALA A 206 -16.87 -1.02 -19.91
N SER A 207 -16.46 -0.55 -21.09
CA SER A 207 -17.30 -0.49 -22.28
C SER A 207 -17.62 -1.90 -22.83
N PRO A 208 -18.75 -2.08 -23.55
CA PRO A 208 -19.07 -3.39 -24.15
C PRO A 208 -17.96 -3.91 -25.06
N GLY A 209 -17.42 -5.09 -24.74
CA GLY A 209 -16.28 -5.68 -25.46
C GLY A 209 -14.92 -5.02 -25.15
N GLY A 210 -14.88 -4.10 -24.19
CA GLY A 210 -13.69 -3.35 -23.78
C GLY A 210 -12.79 -4.07 -22.77
N GLN A 211 -13.19 -5.24 -22.26
CA GLN A 211 -12.41 -6.02 -21.30
C GLN A 211 -11.21 -6.69 -22.00
N THR A 212 -10.22 -5.88 -22.36
CA THR A 212 -9.01 -6.26 -23.07
C THR A 212 -7.78 -5.76 -22.31
N ARG A 213 -6.62 -6.38 -22.58
CA ARG A 213 -5.34 -6.00 -21.96
C ARG A 213 -4.99 -4.53 -22.22
N ASP A 214 -5.23 -4.05 -23.44
CA ASP A 214 -4.90 -2.67 -23.85
C ASP A 214 -5.68 -1.63 -23.05
N ASN A 215 -6.89 -1.98 -22.56
CA ASN A 215 -7.75 -1.08 -21.80
C ASN A 215 -7.53 -1.17 -20.28
N LEU A 216 -6.65 -2.05 -19.79
CA LEU A 216 -6.21 -2.02 -18.40
C LEU A 216 -5.43 -0.71 -18.13
N ILE A 217 -5.15 -0.42 -16.86
CA ILE A 217 -4.29 0.70 -16.47
C ILE A 217 -2.83 0.26 -16.55
N HIS A 218 -2.05 1.01 -17.34
CA HIS A 218 -0.63 0.79 -17.55
C HIS A 218 0.20 1.82 -16.79
N LEU A 219 1.45 1.48 -16.46
CA LEU A 219 2.46 2.45 -16.05
C LEU A 219 2.64 3.49 -17.17
N LYS A 220 2.89 4.74 -16.78
CA LYS A 220 3.17 5.84 -17.72
C LYS A 220 4.34 5.49 -18.64
N ASP A 221 4.28 5.94 -19.89
CA ASP A 221 5.33 5.69 -20.87
C ASP A 221 6.70 6.16 -20.37
N GLY A 222 7.71 5.29 -20.55
CA GLY A 222 9.08 5.53 -20.10
C GLY A 222 9.31 5.44 -18.59
N GLN A 223 8.28 5.18 -17.78
CA GLN A 223 8.44 4.95 -16.35
C GLN A 223 8.61 3.45 -16.05
N VAL A 224 9.59 3.13 -15.21
CA VAL A 224 9.91 1.76 -14.76
C VAL A 224 9.27 1.41 -13.42
N VAL A 225 8.58 2.37 -12.80
CA VAL A 225 7.83 2.23 -11.56
C VAL A 225 6.53 3.03 -11.67
N GLY A 226 5.50 2.62 -10.94
CA GLY A 226 4.29 3.41 -10.85
C GLY A 226 3.26 2.94 -9.82
N GLN A 227 3.62 2.01 -8.93
CA GLN A 227 2.78 1.61 -7.81
C GLN A 227 3.64 1.39 -6.55
N TRP A 228 3.03 0.96 -5.45
CA TRP A 228 3.63 0.83 -4.11
C TRP A 228 4.97 0.10 -4.07
N ARG A 229 5.17 -0.96 -4.86
CA ARG A 229 6.43 -1.72 -5.00
C ARG A 229 7.45 -0.97 -5.85
N ASP A 230 7.65 0.32 -5.58
CA ASP A 230 8.39 1.35 -6.33
C ASP A 230 9.89 1.09 -6.62
N SER A 231 10.24 -0.15 -6.96
CA SER A 231 11.50 -0.59 -7.49
C SER A 231 11.29 -1.30 -8.83
N THR A 232 12.27 -1.24 -9.73
CA THR A 232 12.20 -1.82 -11.08
C THR A 232 11.75 -3.28 -11.06
N TYR A 233 12.36 -4.11 -10.22
CA TYR A 233 11.99 -5.52 -10.10
C TYR A 233 10.85 -5.80 -9.13
N GLY A 234 10.30 -4.79 -8.45
CA GLY A 234 9.20 -4.98 -7.51
C GLY A 234 7.98 -5.65 -8.14
N ILE A 235 7.70 -5.31 -9.40
CA ILE A 235 6.71 -5.99 -10.26
C ILE A 235 7.35 -6.65 -11.48
N GLY A 236 8.65 -6.94 -11.44
CA GLY A 236 9.36 -7.62 -12.53
C GLY A 236 9.44 -6.83 -13.82
N ASP A 237 9.59 -5.49 -13.75
CA ASP A 237 9.48 -4.56 -14.88
C ASP A 237 8.14 -4.64 -15.64
N GLY A 238 7.10 -5.19 -14.98
CA GLY A 238 5.74 -5.26 -15.49
C GLY A 238 5.16 -3.89 -15.80
N ARG A 239 4.37 -3.80 -16.87
CA ARG A 239 3.73 -2.54 -17.29
C ARG A 239 2.28 -2.40 -16.86
N ILE A 240 1.63 -3.50 -16.48
CA ILE A 240 0.22 -3.52 -16.07
C ILE A 240 0.13 -4.13 -14.67
N PRO A 241 0.09 -3.33 -13.59
CA PRO A 241 0.17 -3.84 -12.22
C PRO A 241 -1.16 -4.44 -11.72
N TYR A 242 -1.06 -5.53 -10.98
CA TYR A 242 -2.20 -6.32 -10.48
C TYR A 242 -3.06 -5.56 -9.47
N ASP A 243 -2.45 -4.97 -8.44
CA ASP A 243 -3.12 -4.25 -7.36
C ASP A 243 -3.97 -3.08 -7.86
N VAL A 244 -3.40 -2.28 -8.78
CA VAL A 244 -4.09 -1.13 -9.37
C VAL A 244 -5.34 -1.58 -10.11
N ASN A 245 -5.20 -2.59 -10.97
CA ASN A 245 -6.26 -3.01 -11.88
C ASN A 245 -7.34 -3.83 -11.19
N THR A 246 -6.99 -4.63 -10.19
CA THR A 246 -7.93 -5.59 -9.56
C THR A 246 -8.51 -5.10 -8.25
N ALA A 247 -7.94 -4.05 -7.63
CA ALA A 247 -8.41 -3.50 -6.37
C ALA A 247 -8.62 -1.98 -6.42
N LEU A 248 -7.60 -1.20 -6.81
CA LEU A 248 -7.65 0.25 -6.65
C LEU A 248 -8.64 0.94 -7.60
N VAL A 249 -8.62 0.60 -8.89
CA VAL A 249 -9.56 1.14 -9.88
C VAL A 249 -11.02 0.89 -9.49
N PRO A 250 -11.46 -0.36 -9.25
CA PRO A 250 -12.83 -0.61 -8.82
C PRO A 250 -13.17 0.06 -7.47
N ALA A 251 -12.23 0.13 -6.51
CA ALA A 251 -12.47 0.79 -5.23
C ALA A 251 -12.72 2.30 -5.40
N ALA A 252 -11.92 2.96 -6.23
CA ALA A 252 -12.09 4.37 -6.57
C ALA A 252 -13.43 4.62 -7.26
N LEU A 253 -13.84 3.76 -8.20
CA LEU A 253 -15.12 3.86 -8.89
C LEU A 253 -16.31 3.67 -7.94
N ARG A 254 -16.24 2.73 -7.00
CA ARG A 254 -17.25 2.58 -5.94
C ARG A 254 -17.32 3.83 -5.07
N ALA A 255 -16.18 4.43 -4.74
CA ALA A 255 -16.12 5.66 -3.96
C ALA A 255 -16.69 6.86 -4.72
N ILE A 256 -16.39 7.02 -6.02
CA ILE A 256 -16.96 8.06 -6.89
C ILE A 256 -18.47 7.90 -7.00
N SER A 257 -18.98 6.68 -7.16
CA SER A 257 -20.41 6.39 -7.15
C SER A 257 -21.07 6.86 -5.84
N ALA A 258 -20.49 6.49 -4.70
CA ALA A 258 -21.00 6.88 -3.38
C ALA A 258 -20.98 8.41 -3.16
N LEU A 259 -19.91 9.09 -3.60
CA LEU A 259 -19.80 10.54 -3.55
C LEU A 259 -20.82 11.23 -4.47
N SER A 260 -20.99 10.75 -5.70
CA SER A 260 -22.01 11.30 -6.61
C SER A 260 -23.42 11.12 -6.05
N ASN A 261 -23.71 9.99 -5.38
CA ASN A 261 -25.00 9.74 -4.72
C ASN A 261 -25.33 10.73 -3.59
N THR A 262 -24.33 11.36 -2.95
CA THR A 262 -24.56 12.43 -1.95
C THR A 262 -24.61 13.82 -2.57
N GLY A 263 -24.48 13.95 -3.89
CA GLY A 263 -24.45 15.22 -4.60
C GLY A 263 -23.09 15.91 -4.59
N PHE A 264 -22.01 15.20 -4.22
CA PHE A 264 -20.66 15.76 -4.14
C PHE A 264 -20.13 16.28 -5.49
N PHE A 265 -20.53 15.63 -6.60
CA PHE A 265 -20.19 16.04 -7.97
C PHE A 265 -21.45 16.56 -8.68
N PRO A 266 -21.86 17.82 -8.46
CA PRO A 266 -23.12 18.35 -9.03
C PRO A 266 -23.12 18.42 -10.56
N GLN A 267 -21.94 18.46 -11.20
CA GLN A 267 -21.80 18.41 -12.67
C GLN A 267 -21.97 17.00 -13.24
N HIS A 268 -21.80 15.96 -12.41
CA HIS A 268 -21.83 14.55 -12.81
C HIS A 268 -22.72 13.70 -11.87
N PRO A 269 -24.02 14.01 -11.76
CA PRO A 269 -24.94 13.23 -10.92
C PRO A 269 -25.18 11.81 -11.46
N ASP A 270 -24.90 11.57 -12.73
CA ASP A 270 -25.00 10.26 -13.39
C ASP A 270 -23.92 9.28 -12.91
N TRP A 271 -22.78 9.77 -12.40
CA TRP A 271 -21.68 8.93 -11.93
C TRP A 271 -22.07 8.00 -10.78
N ASN A 272 -23.11 8.30 -10.01
CA ASN A 272 -23.71 7.36 -9.07
C ASN A 272 -23.96 5.99 -9.73
N SER A 273 -24.62 6.00 -10.89
CA SER A 273 -24.92 4.77 -11.64
C SER A 273 -23.77 4.34 -12.56
N THR A 274 -23.16 5.28 -13.29
CA THR A 274 -22.12 4.98 -14.27
C THR A 274 -20.86 4.41 -13.61
N ALA A 275 -20.37 5.01 -12.53
CA ALA A 275 -19.18 4.53 -11.83
C ALA A 275 -19.46 3.18 -11.13
N ALA A 276 -20.67 2.97 -10.61
CA ALA A 276 -21.07 1.67 -10.05
C ALA A 276 -21.09 0.55 -11.11
N ALA A 277 -21.57 0.86 -12.31
CA ALA A 277 -21.54 -0.08 -13.43
C ALA A 277 -20.10 -0.38 -13.87
N TYR A 278 -19.25 0.64 -13.97
CA TYR A 278 -17.84 0.46 -14.29
C TYR A 278 -17.15 -0.40 -13.24
N SER A 279 -17.32 -0.08 -11.94
CA SER A 279 -16.70 -0.86 -10.87
C SER A 279 -17.08 -2.33 -10.92
N GLN A 280 -18.34 -2.65 -11.26
CA GLN A 280 -18.77 -4.05 -11.36
C GLN A 280 -18.04 -4.80 -12.48
N VAL A 281 -17.88 -4.18 -13.66
CA VAL A 281 -17.13 -4.79 -14.78
C VAL A 281 -15.65 -4.99 -14.41
N TRP A 282 -15.03 -3.99 -13.78
CA TRP A 282 -13.66 -4.08 -13.29
C TRP A 282 -13.50 -5.18 -12.23
N GLU A 283 -14.41 -5.27 -11.26
CA GLU A 283 -14.40 -6.32 -10.24
C GLU A 283 -14.50 -7.72 -10.86
N ASP A 284 -15.39 -7.90 -11.84
CA ASP A 284 -15.72 -9.22 -12.38
C ASP A 284 -14.73 -9.73 -13.43
N ALA A 285 -14.14 -8.84 -14.25
CA ALA A 285 -13.36 -9.25 -15.42
C ALA A 285 -11.83 -9.25 -15.19
N THR A 286 -11.31 -8.44 -14.26
CA THR A 286 -9.87 -8.15 -14.20
C THR A 286 -9.01 -9.30 -13.66
N LEU A 287 -9.47 -10.06 -12.65
CA LEU A 287 -8.67 -11.13 -12.04
C LEU A 287 -8.16 -12.15 -13.07
N SER A 288 -8.99 -12.50 -14.05
CA SER A 288 -8.67 -13.50 -15.08
C SER A 288 -7.43 -13.16 -15.93
N PHE A 289 -7.06 -11.89 -16.05
CA PHE A 289 -5.85 -11.48 -16.77
C PHE A 289 -4.56 -11.85 -16.03
N PHE A 290 -4.64 -11.98 -14.70
CA PHE A 290 -3.49 -12.19 -13.83
C PHE A 290 -3.45 -13.63 -13.27
N GLU A 291 -4.48 -14.43 -13.52
CA GLU A 291 -4.58 -15.80 -13.01
C GLU A 291 -3.49 -16.71 -13.60
N VAL A 292 -2.80 -17.40 -12.70
CA VAL A 292 -1.82 -18.44 -12.98
C VAL A 292 -2.34 -19.73 -12.36
N THR A 293 -2.50 -20.78 -13.15
CA THR A 293 -2.77 -22.14 -12.65
C THR A 293 -1.65 -23.06 -13.11
N ILE A 294 -1.00 -23.72 -12.15
CA ILE A 294 0.14 -24.61 -12.38
C ILE A 294 -0.25 -26.02 -11.91
N PRO A 295 -0.19 -27.03 -12.80
CA PRO A 295 -0.42 -28.42 -12.42
C PRO A 295 0.52 -28.87 -11.31
N VAL A 296 0.03 -29.67 -10.35
CA VAL A 296 0.80 -30.08 -9.15
C VAL A 296 2.21 -30.59 -9.46
N ALA A 297 2.38 -31.41 -10.50
CA ALA A 297 3.67 -31.98 -10.86
C ALA A 297 4.65 -30.92 -11.41
N GLU A 298 4.14 -29.94 -12.15
CA GLU A 298 4.94 -28.80 -12.63
C GLU A 298 5.30 -27.88 -11.46
N ALA A 299 4.33 -27.59 -10.57
CA ALA A 299 4.56 -26.77 -9.38
C ALA A 299 5.65 -27.34 -8.47
N GLN A 300 5.66 -28.66 -8.24
CA GLN A 300 6.73 -29.34 -7.50
C GLN A 300 8.10 -29.15 -8.19
N SER A 301 8.17 -29.33 -9.51
CA SER A 301 9.41 -29.15 -10.25
C SER A 301 9.93 -27.71 -10.22
N LEU A 302 9.03 -26.72 -10.37
CA LEU A 302 9.38 -25.30 -10.33
C LEU A 302 9.96 -24.89 -8.98
N VAL A 303 9.34 -25.33 -7.88
CA VAL A 303 9.84 -25.05 -6.53
C VAL A 303 11.22 -25.67 -6.32
N GLU A 304 11.45 -26.91 -6.76
CA GLU A 304 12.76 -27.56 -6.65
C GLU A 304 13.84 -26.81 -7.45
N GLN A 305 13.51 -26.37 -8.66
CA GLN A 305 14.41 -25.56 -9.49
C GLN A 305 14.71 -24.21 -8.85
N TYR A 306 13.69 -23.54 -8.29
CA TYR A 306 13.87 -22.27 -7.59
C TYR A 306 14.81 -22.41 -6.39
N VAL A 307 14.60 -23.42 -5.55
CA VAL A 307 15.45 -23.66 -4.36
C VAL A 307 16.90 -23.87 -4.75
N GLN A 308 17.16 -24.58 -5.85
CA GLN A 308 18.51 -24.75 -6.39
C GLN A 308 19.08 -23.44 -6.93
N ALA A 309 18.30 -22.68 -7.71
CA ALA A 309 18.75 -21.44 -8.34
C ALA A 309 18.97 -20.30 -7.34
N SER A 310 18.17 -20.21 -6.28
CA SER A 310 18.25 -19.16 -5.26
C SER A 310 19.28 -19.46 -4.17
N ASN A 311 19.86 -20.68 -4.15
CA ASN A 311 20.66 -21.20 -3.05
C ASN A 311 19.94 -21.15 -1.69
N PHE A 312 18.62 -21.38 -1.69
CA PHE A 312 17.85 -21.44 -0.45
C PHE A 312 18.29 -22.66 0.39
N SER A 313 18.71 -22.43 1.63
CA SER A 313 19.22 -23.46 2.54
C SER A 313 18.12 -24.26 3.25
N GLY A 314 16.86 -23.83 3.16
CA GLY A 314 15.73 -24.52 3.77
C GLY A 314 15.12 -25.62 2.91
N PRO A 315 14.17 -26.40 3.47
CA PRO A 315 13.54 -27.49 2.76
C PRO A 315 12.52 -26.98 1.73
N ALA A 316 12.52 -27.58 0.54
CA ALA A 316 11.53 -27.28 -0.50
C ALA A 316 10.11 -27.79 -0.16
N ASN A 317 10.01 -28.89 0.60
CA ASN A 317 8.77 -29.51 1.06
C ASN A 317 7.72 -29.81 -0.04
N THR A 318 8.17 -30.04 -1.28
CA THR A 318 7.29 -30.21 -2.46
C THR A 318 6.29 -31.36 -2.34
N THR A 319 6.55 -32.36 -1.51
CA THR A 319 5.60 -33.44 -1.18
C THR A 319 4.30 -32.95 -0.53
N ASN A 320 4.29 -31.74 0.06
CA ASN A 320 3.10 -31.15 0.64
C ASN A 320 2.18 -30.50 -0.42
N LEU A 321 2.66 -30.30 -1.64
CA LEU A 321 1.82 -29.91 -2.77
C LEU A 321 1.08 -31.14 -3.30
N THR A 322 -0.23 -31.18 -3.08
CA THR A 322 -1.11 -32.30 -3.47
C THR A 322 -2.17 -31.91 -4.49
N SER A 323 -2.23 -30.63 -4.87
CA SER A 323 -3.16 -30.10 -5.86
C SER A 323 -2.47 -29.06 -6.73
N ASP A 324 -3.15 -28.67 -7.82
CA ASP A 324 -2.73 -27.56 -8.65
C ASP A 324 -2.64 -26.27 -7.81
N VAL A 325 -1.66 -25.43 -8.15
CA VAL A 325 -1.43 -24.14 -7.47
C VAL A 325 -2.05 -23.05 -8.32
N THR A 326 -2.96 -22.28 -7.76
CA THR A 326 -3.58 -21.13 -8.43
C THR A 326 -3.25 -19.85 -7.67
N PHE A 327 -2.77 -18.82 -8.37
CA PHE A 327 -2.48 -17.51 -7.79
C PHE A 327 -2.61 -16.40 -8.84
N HIS A 328 -2.63 -15.14 -8.40
CA HIS A 328 -2.56 -13.99 -9.31
C HIS A 328 -1.12 -13.46 -9.39
N GLY A 329 -0.58 -13.32 -10.61
CA GLY A 329 0.74 -12.75 -10.84
C GLY A 329 0.81 -11.25 -10.57
N LEU A 330 2.02 -10.73 -10.32
CA LEU A 330 2.23 -9.33 -9.90
C LEU A 330 1.88 -8.28 -10.95
N ALA A 331 2.11 -8.60 -12.22
CA ALA A 331 1.90 -7.70 -13.33
C ALA A 331 1.86 -8.44 -14.68
N LEU A 332 1.41 -7.73 -15.72
CA LEU A 332 1.54 -8.17 -17.11
C LEU A 332 2.65 -7.36 -17.81
N ASP A 333 3.17 -7.91 -18.92
CA ASP A 333 4.24 -7.31 -19.73
C ASP A 333 5.51 -7.03 -18.92
N GLY A 334 6.01 -8.08 -18.26
CA GLY A 334 7.25 -8.02 -17.49
C GLY A 334 8.51 -8.15 -18.34
N ASN A 335 9.65 -8.03 -17.66
CA ASN A 335 10.98 -8.24 -18.25
C ASN A 335 11.08 -9.61 -18.95
N ASP A 336 12.08 -9.76 -19.82
CA ASP A 336 12.37 -11.01 -20.54
C ASP A 336 11.18 -11.53 -21.38
N ASN A 337 10.36 -10.61 -21.89
CA ASN A 337 9.13 -10.89 -22.65
C ASN A 337 8.10 -11.74 -21.89
N GLN A 338 8.06 -11.61 -20.56
CA GLN A 338 7.07 -12.30 -19.75
C GLN A 338 5.69 -11.67 -19.94
N SER A 339 4.78 -12.40 -20.58
CA SER A 339 3.39 -11.95 -20.73
C SER A 339 2.66 -11.76 -19.39
N LEU A 340 3.09 -12.48 -18.35
CA LEU A 340 2.56 -12.45 -16.98
C LEU A 340 3.71 -12.74 -16.01
N VAL A 341 3.91 -11.88 -15.02
CA VAL A 341 4.95 -12.00 -13.98
C VAL A 341 4.45 -12.94 -12.88
N ARG A 342 4.89 -14.21 -12.94
CA ARG A 342 4.38 -15.33 -12.13
C ARG A 342 4.96 -15.37 -10.71
N VAL A 343 4.69 -14.33 -9.95
CA VAL A 343 5.08 -14.22 -8.53
C VAL A 343 3.82 -14.24 -7.67
N MET A 344 3.71 -15.25 -6.81
CA MET A 344 2.68 -15.28 -5.77
C MET A 344 2.97 -14.16 -4.77
N ASN A 345 1.96 -13.39 -4.36
CA ASN A 345 2.20 -12.13 -3.67
C ASN A 345 1.09 -11.77 -2.70
N THR A 346 1.35 -10.77 -1.85
CA THR A 346 0.41 -10.29 -0.83
C THR A 346 -0.51 -9.18 -1.30
N ASP A 347 -0.47 -8.77 -2.57
CA ASP A 347 -1.27 -7.65 -3.08
C ASP A 347 -2.77 -7.98 -3.11
N ASP A 348 -3.11 -9.27 -2.95
CA ASP A 348 -4.46 -9.72 -2.62
C ASP A 348 -5.05 -8.95 -1.41
N CYS A 349 -4.21 -8.42 -0.50
CA CYS A 349 -4.64 -7.61 0.64
C CYS A 349 -5.46 -6.37 0.23
N PHE A 350 -5.15 -5.73 -0.89
CA PHE A 350 -5.88 -4.56 -1.37
C PHE A 350 -7.32 -4.93 -1.70
N ARG A 351 -7.54 -6.05 -2.39
CA ARG A 351 -8.88 -6.52 -2.76
C ARG A 351 -9.68 -6.93 -1.53
N HIS A 352 -9.08 -7.64 -0.58
CA HIS A 352 -9.73 -8.01 0.68
C HIS A 352 -10.12 -6.79 1.51
N PHE A 353 -9.27 -5.76 1.52
CA PHE A 353 -9.48 -4.57 2.34
C PHE A 353 -10.44 -3.58 1.69
N LEU A 354 -10.34 -3.32 0.38
CA LEU A 354 -11.05 -2.23 -0.30
C LEU A 354 -12.38 -2.65 -0.93
N LEU A 355 -12.58 -3.93 -1.22
CA LEU A 355 -13.72 -4.39 -2.04
C LEU A 355 -14.66 -5.33 -1.30
N ASN A 356 -15.96 -5.18 -1.59
CA ASN A 356 -17.02 -6.09 -1.19
C ASN A 356 -17.67 -6.69 -2.43
N THR A 357 -16.89 -7.48 -3.19
CA THR A 357 -17.30 -8.00 -4.49
C THR A 357 -18.52 -8.93 -4.37
N THR A 358 -19.27 -9.00 -5.47
CA THR A 358 -20.60 -9.63 -5.52
C THR A 358 -20.64 -10.91 -6.37
N ASN A 359 -19.63 -11.17 -7.22
CA ASN A 359 -19.47 -12.44 -7.92
C ASN A 359 -19.03 -13.53 -6.93
N GLN A 360 -19.99 -14.34 -6.49
CA GLN A 360 -19.79 -15.28 -5.38
C GLN A 360 -18.81 -16.41 -5.69
N ALA A 361 -18.84 -16.96 -6.91
CA ALA A 361 -17.92 -18.04 -7.30
C ALA A 361 -16.46 -17.53 -7.31
N GLN A 362 -16.24 -16.37 -7.91
CA GLN A 362 -14.93 -15.72 -7.95
C GLN A 362 -14.46 -15.33 -6.54
N LEU A 363 -15.33 -14.73 -5.72
CA LEU A 363 -15.02 -14.35 -4.35
C LEU A 363 -14.62 -15.58 -3.51
N THR A 364 -15.37 -16.67 -3.61
CA THR A 364 -15.11 -17.91 -2.86
C THR A 364 -13.76 -18.52 -3.26
N ALA A 365 -13.46 -18.57 -4.56
CA ALA A 365 -12.14 -19.03 -5.04
C ALA A 365 -11.01 -18.11 -4.55
N PHE A 366 -11.20 -16.79 -4.65
CA PHE A 366 -10.21 -15.79 -4.27
C PHE A 366 -9.84 -15.85 -2.77
N VAL A 367 -10.83 -15.88 -1.88
CA VAL A 367 -10.56 -15.93 -0.42
C VAL A 367 -9.92 -17.27 -0.02
N ASN A 368 -10.31 -18.37 -0.64
CA ASN A 368 -9.71 -19.68 -0.36
C ASN A 368 -8.27 -19.79 -0.85
N GLN A 369 -7.98 -19.21 -2.02
CA GLN A 369 -6.64 -19.09 -2.55
C GLN A 369 -5.74 -18.32 -1.58
N THR A 370 -6.12 -17.09 -1.21
CA THR A 370 -5.33 -16.27 -0.28
C THR A 370 -5.11 -17.00 1.06
N ALA A 371 -6.16 -17.67 1.58
CA ALA A 371 -6.04 -18.45 2.80
C ALA A 371 -5.00 -19.58 2.68
N THR A 372 -5.00 -20.30 1.56
CA THR A 372 -4.05 -21.38 1.29
C THR A 372 -2.61 -20.83 1.22
N HIS A 373 -2.39 -19.70 0.55
CA HIS A 373 -1.06 -19.08 0.44
C HIS A 373 -0.52 -18.62 1.79
N ILE A 374 -1.38 -18.09 2.66
CA ILE A 374 -1.00 -17.68 4.02
C ILE A 374 -0.68 -18.91 4.88
N LEU A 375 -1.44 -20.00 4.77
CA LEU A 375 -1.23 -21.20 5.58
C LEU A 375 0.01 -22.00 5.17
N GLN A 376 0.49 -21.84 3.94
CA GLN A 376 1.66 -22.54 3.44
C GLN A 376 2.95 -21.78 3.73
N THR A 377 3.98 -22.53 4.17
CA THR A 377 5.32 -21.97 4.39
C THR A 377 6.04 -21.77 3.06
N PHE A 378 6.78 -20.67 2.94
CA PHE A 378 7.72 -20.46 1.83
C PHE A 378 8.70 -21.65 1.70
N PRO A 379 8.99 -22.16 0.49
CA PRO A 379 8.66 -21.61 -0.84
C PRO A 379 7.30 -22.00 -1.41
N LEU A 380 6.45 -22.74 -0.68
CA LEU A 380 5.13 -23.16 -1.19
C LEU A 380 4.06 -22.07 -1.06
N GLY A 381 4.15 -21.26 -0.01
CA GLY A 381 3.24 -20.14 0.24
C GLY A 381 3.97 -18.86 0.60
N LEU A 382 3.31 -17.99 1.34
CA LEU A 382 3.80 -16.67 1.71
C LEU A 382 4.35 -16.62 3.15
N SER A 383 4.07 -17.61 3.99
CA SER A 383 4.42 -17.51 5.42
C SER A 383 5.82 -18.02 5.75
N THR A 384 6.43 -17.39 6.75
CA THR A 384 7.65 -17.80 7.43
C THR A 384 7.47 -17.55 8.93
N SER A 385 8.37 -18.05 9.79
CA SER A 385 8.31 -17.70 11.23
C SER A 385 8.57 -16.22 11.51
N VAL A 386 9.11 -15.47 10.54
CA VAL A 386 9.39 -14.02 10.68
C VAL A 386 8.27 -13.13 10.12
N GLY A 387 7.20 -13.71 9.57
CA GLY A 387 6.08 -12.98 8.97
C GLY A 387 5.65 -13.51 7.60
N MET A 388 4.77 -12.77 6.95
CA MET A 388 4.26 -13.04 5.60
C MET A 388 5.07 -12.27 4.56
N LEU A 389 5.68 -12.98 3.62
CA LEU A 389 6.49 -12.42 2.55
C LEU A 389 5.62 -11.72 1.52
N ILE A 390 6.07 -10.56 1.01
CA ILE A 390 5.32 -9.81 -0.01
C ILE A 390 5.40 -10.41 -1.41
N SER A 391 6.41 -11.24 -1.67
CA SER A 391 6.68 -11.85 -2.97
C SER A 391 7.23 -13.26 -2.77
N ASN A 392 6.66 -14.23 -3.49
CA ASN A 392 7.15 -15.60 -3.62
C ASN A 392 7.35 -15.92 -5.12
N PRO A 393 8.60 -15.88 -5.61
CA PRO A 393 8.96 -16.13 -7.00
C PRO A 393 9.13 -17.62 -7.36
N ALA A 394 8.89 -18.56 -6.45
CA ALA A 394 9.23 -19.97 -6.62
C ALA A 394 8.51 -20.68 -7.78
N TYR A 395 7.43 -20.10 -8.28
CA TYR A 395 6.61 -20.62 -9.37
C TYR A 395 6.92 -19.99 -10.73
N GLY A 396 7.95 -19.14 -10.81
CA GLY A 396 8.26 -18.36 -12.02
C GLY A 396 8.88 -19.14 -13.16
N GLY A 397 9.72 -20.15 -12.86
CA GLY A 397 10.35 -21.04 -13.84
C GLY A 397 11.51 -20.46 -14.67
N ASP A 398 11.70 -19.14 -14.66
CA ASP A 398 12.84 -18.46 -15.29
C ASP A 398 13.92 -18.08 -14.24
N PRO A 399 15.22 -18.23 -14.53
CA PRO A 399 16.29 -17.79 -13.63
C PRO A 399 16.20 -16.33 -13.14
N VAL A 400 15.59 -15.42 -13.91
CA VAL A 400 15.39 -14.02 -13.53
C VAL A 400 14.61 -13.88 -12.22
N TYR A 401 13.69 -14.81 -11.93
CA TYR A 401 12.87 -14.79 -10.72
C TYR A 401 13.71 -14.99 -9.46
N ALA A 402 14.62 -15.96 -9.47
CA ALA A 402 15.55 -16.20 -8.37
C ALA A 402 16.62 -15.10 -8.24
N ALA A 403 16.99 -14.46 -9.36
CA ALA A 403 18.01 -13.42 -9.38
C ALA A 403 17.51 -12.08 -8.82
N ASN A 404 16.24 -11.73 -9.02
CA ASN A 404 15.73 -10.38 -8.76
C ASN A 404 14.77 -10.26 -7.56
N TRP A 405 14.08 -11.32 -7.16
CA TRP A 405 13.30 -11.35 -5.91
C TRP A 405 14.06 -12.09 -4.82
N THR A 406 15.18 -11.52 -4.40
CA THR A 406 16.00 -12.06 -3.31
C THR A 406 15.50 -11.59 -1.94
N THR A 407 16.06 -12.14 -0.87
CA THR A 407 15.84 -11.64 0.50
C THR A 407 16.48 -10.26 0.72
N SER A 408 17.35 -9.78 -0.16
CA SER A 408 17.96 -8.44 -0.05
C SER A 408 17.36 -7.40 -1.00
N ALA A 409 16.44 -7.78 -1.88
CA ALA A 409 15.74 -6.85 -2.75
C ALA A 409 14.61 -6.15 -1.98
N TYR A 410 14.49 -4.82 -2.12
CA TYR A 410 13.53 -3.99 -1.38
C TYR A 410 12.06 -4.46 -1.51
N HIS A 411 11.70 -5.02 -2.68
CA HIS A 411 10.39 -5.65 -2.93
C HIS A 411 10.47 -7.15 -3.25
N GLY A 412 11.56 -7.79 -2.81
CA GLY A 412 11.84 -9.21 -3.00
C GLY A 412 11.07 -10.11 -2.04
N THR A 413 11.70 -11.21 -1.62
CA THR A 413 11.15 -12.15 -0.61
C THR A 413 11.35 -11.59 0.80
N VAL A 414 10.78 -10.42 1.07
CA VAL A 414 10.90 -9.66 2.32
C VAL A 414 9.54 -9.50 3.00
N VAL A 415 9.53 -9.03 4.25
CA VAL A 415 8.31 -8.75 5.00
C VAL A 415 8.17 -7.24 5.18
N TRP A 416 6.98 -6.73 4.94
CA TRP A 416 6.63 -5.33 5.16
C TRP A 416 5.55 -5.22 6.23
N SER A 417 5.60 -4.17 7.06
CA SER A 417 4.65 -4.01 8.16
C SER A 417 3.23 -3.74 7.67
N TRP A 418 3.05 -2.77 6.76
CA TRP A 418 1.71 -2.35 6.35
C TRP A 418 0.93 -3.42 5.55
N PRO A 419 1.53 -4.28 4.69
CA PRO A 419 0.80 -5.37 4.05
C PRO A 419 0.31 -6.44 5.04
N LEU A 420 1.04 -6.67 6.15
CA LEU A 420 0.55 -7.54 7.23
C LEU A 420 -0.73 -6.94 7.83
N ALA A 421 -0.70 -5.65 8.17
CA ALA A 421 -1.83 -4.95 8.74
C ALA A 421 -3.04 -4.93 7.77
N MET A 422 -2.80 -4.61 6.49
CA MET A 422 -3.86 -4.57 5.49
C MET A 422 -4.44 -5.96 5.20
N MET A 423 -3.62 -7.01 5.14
CA MET A 423 -4.11 -8.38 4.97
C MET A 423 -4.94 -8.82 6.16
N ALA A 424 -4.47 -8.59 7.40
CA ALA A 424 -5.21 -8.94 8.61
C ALA A 424 -6.56 -8.20 8.67
N ALA A 425 -6.56 -6.89 8.46
CA ALA A 425 -7.78 -6.08 8.44
C ALA A 425 -8.71 -6.45 7.26
N GLY A 426 -8.16 -6.83 6.11
CA GLY A 426 -8.92 -7.29 4.95
C GLY A 426 -9.62 -8.62 5.21
N LEU A 427 -8.91 -9.62 5.73
CA LEU A 427 -9.49 -10.90 6.12
C LEU A 427 -10.56 -10.75 7.20
N GLU A 428 -10.33 -9.89 8.20
CA GLU A 428 -11.33 -9.55 9.20
C GLU A 428 -12.60 -8.97 8.57
N ARG A 429 -12.45 -8.01 7.63
CA ARG A 429 -13.59 -7.42 6.90
C ARG A 429 -14.38 -8.49 6.15
N GLN A 430 -13.70 -9.39 5.44
CA GLN A 430 -14.38 -10.46 4.70
C GLN A 430 -15.09 -11.43 5.64
N LEU A 431 -14.46 -11.89 6.72
CA LEU A 431 -15.09 -12.75 7.73
C LEU A 431 -16.26 -12.04 8.43
N GLY A 432 -16.14 -10.73 8.69
CA GLY A 432 -17.21 -9.91 9.27
C GLY A 432 -18.49 -9.88 8.43
N ARG A 433 -18.38 -9.98 7.09
CA ARG A 433 -19.54 -10.08 6.18
C ARG A 433 -20.39 -11.32 6.44
N CYS A 434 -19.83 -12.39 7.03
CA CYS A 434 -20.56 -13.61 7.34
C CYS A 434 -21.61 -13.41 8.45
N ASN A 435 -21.40 -12.43 9.34
CA ASN A 435 -22.30 -12.16 10.47
C ASN A 435 -23.09 -10.86 10.31
N ALA A 436 -22.57 -9.89 9.54
CA ALA A 436 -23.17 -8.55 9.41
C ALA A 436 -24.16 -8.42 8.25
N SER A 437 -24.12 -9.30 7.24
CA SER A 437 -24.94 -9.18 6.04
C SER A 437 -26.27 -9.93 6.17
N MET A 438 -27.37 -9.33 5.68
CA MET A 438 -28.64 -10.05 5.48
C MET A 438 -28.52 -11.12 4.39
N THR A 439 -27.53 -10.99 3.49
CA THR A 439 -27.19 -11.97 2.47
C THR A 439 -25.67 -12.18 2.52
N PRO A 440 -25.20 -13.05 3.43
CA PRO A 440 -23.77 -13.36 3.56
C PRO A 440 -23.18 -13.87 2.24
N PRO A 441 -21.88 -13.62 1.99
CA PRO A 441 -21.18 -14.26 0.88
C PRO A 441 -21.27 -15.79 0.92
N ASP A 442 -21.28 -16.44 -0.25
CA ASP A 442 -21.44 -17.91 -0.36
C ASP A 442 -20.33 -18.68 0.37
N PHE A 443 -19.10 -18.15 0.39
CA PHE A 443 -17.98 -18.77 1.10
C PHE A 443 -18.24 -18.91 2.61
N CYS A 444 -19.14 -18.10 3.19
CA CYS A 444 -19.51 -18.20 4.61
C CYS A 444 -20.29 -19.49 4.92
N ALA A 445 -21.01 -20.04 3.93
CA ALA A 445 -21.73 -21.30 4.06
C ALA A 445 -20.89 -22.52 3.63
N ASP A 446 -19.80 -22.30 2.89
CA ASP A 446 -18.81 -23.33 2.59
C ASP A 446 -17.90 -23.55 3.80
N GLY A 447 -18.17 -24.61 4.57
CA GLY A 447 -17.45 -24.92 5.81
C GLY A 447 -15.94 -25.15 5.61
N GLN A 448 -15.50 -25.59 4.43
CA GLN A 448 -14.09 -25.77 4.14
C GLN A 448 -13.43 -24.41 3.86
N VAL A 449 -14.01 -23.60 2.99
CA VAL A 449 -13.45 -22.28 2.65
C VAL A 449 -13.48 -21.36 3.86
N TYR A 450 -14.62 -21.24 4.55
CA TYR A 450 -14.73 -20.47 5.78
C TYR A 450 -13.71 -20.91 6.84
N GLY A 451 -13.54 -22.23 7.02
CA GLY A 451 -12.55 -22.80 7.93
C GLY A 451 -11.11 -22.40 7.56
N ASN A 452 -10.76 -22.49 6.28
CA ASN A 452 -9.45 -22.09 5.77
C ASN A 452 -9.19 -20.60 5.99
N VAL A 453 -10.14 -19.73 5.65
CA VAL A 453 -10.00 -18.28 5.80
C VAL A 453 -9.81 -17.90 7.27
N ARG A 454 -10.59 -18.48 8.18
CA ARG A 454 -10.41 -18.26 9.62
C ARG A 454 -9.06 -18.79 10.13
N ALA A 455 -8.63 -19.96 9.67
CA ALA A 455 -7.32 -20.51 10.02
C ALA A 455 -6.18 -19.61 9.53
N ALA A 456 -6.28 -19.08 8.31
CA ALA A 456 -5.30 -18.15 7.74
C ALA A 456 -5.24 -16.83 8.50
N TYR A 457 -6.40 -16.26 8.86
CA TYR A 457 -6.49 -15.07 9.71
C TYR A 457 -5.77 -15.27 11.04
N ASN A 458 -6.04 -16.38 11.73
CA ASN A 458 -5.40 -16.71 13.00
C ASN A 458 -3.91 -16.96 12.86
N HIS A 459 -3.50 -17.73 11.84
CA HIS A 459 -2.09 -17.98 11.56
C HIS A 459 -1.32 -16.69 11.30
N LEU A 460 -1.89 -15.78 10.50
CA LEU A 460 -1.30 -14.47 10.25
C LEU A 460 -1.16 -13.66 11.55
N TRP A 461 -2.18 -13.64 12.41
CA TRP A 461 -2.08 -12.96 13.70
C TRP A 461 -1.07 -13.58 14.65
N ASP A 462 -0.94 -14.91 14.67
CA ASP A 462 0.09 -15.58 15.46
C ASP A 462 1.50 -15.17 14.99
N LEU A 463 1.71 -15.05 13.66
CA LEU A 463 2.96 -14.53 13.10
C LEU A 463 3.20 -13.06 13.47
N ILE A 464 2.19 -12.20 13.35
CA ILE A 464 2.27 -10.78 13.71
C ILE A 464 2.64 -10.62 15.19
N GLN A 465 1.96 -11.35 16.08
CA GLN A 465 2.18 -11.29 17.52
C GLN A 465 3.55 -11.85 17.92
N ALA A 466 4.00 -12.94 17.29
CA ALA A 466 5.34 -13.48 17.50
C ALA A 466 6.45 -12.51 17.08
N ASN A 467 6.17 -11.62 16.13
CA ASN A 467 7.10 -10.63 15.60
C ASN A 467 6.79 -9.19 16.04
N ALA A 468 6.06 -9.01 17.15
CA ALA A 468 5.59 -7.69 17.62
C ALA A 468 6.70 -6.63 17.74
N ALA A 469 7.92 -7.05 18.11
CA ALA A 469 9.08 -6.16 18.24
C ALA A 469 9.54 -5.54 16.91
N GLN A 470 9.13 -6.09 15.77
CA GLN A 470 9.55 -5.64 14.44
C GLN A 470 8.50 -4.82 13.71
N LEU A 471 7.25 -4.78 14.21
CA LEU A 471 6.11 -4.21 13.49
C LEU A 471 6.21 -2.70 13.24
N THR A 472 7.01 -1.98 14.02
CA THR A 472 7.24 -0.55 13.82
C THR A 472 8.26 -0.24 12.73
N GLN A 473 8.96 -1.24 12.20
CA GLN A 473 9.89 -1.08 11.09
C GLN A 473 9.17 -1.04 9.75
N GLU A 474 9.79 -0.40 8.76
CA GLU A 474 9.32 -0.40 7.37
C GLU A 474 9.22 -1.82 6.79
N VAL A 475 10.39 -2.44 6.69
CA VAL A 475 10.66 -3.69 5.99
C VAL A 475 11.74 -4.45 6.74
N TRP A 476 11.64 -5.76 6.77
CA TRP A 476 12.70 -6.63 7.26
C TRP A 476 12.82 -7.86 6.40
N SER A 477 13.92 -8.58 6.62
CA SER A 477 14.26 -9.76 5.86
C SER A 477 14.55 -10.92 6.79
N TRP A 478 15.04 -12.01 6.20
CA TRP A 478 15.36 -13.23 6.89
C TRP A 478 16.54 -13.96 6.27
N VAL A 479 17.15 -14.81 7.09
CA VAL A 479 18.07 -15.87 6.67
C VAL A 479 17.53 -17.20 7.17
N TYR A 480 17.84 -18.30 6.49
CA TYR A 480 17.44 -19.63 6.93
C TYR A 480 18.63 -20.37 7.55
N THR A 481 18.48 -20.77 8.82
CA THR A 481 19.49 -21.49 9.61
C THR A 481 18.94 -22.85 10.06
N ASP A 482 19.72 -23.60 10.84
CA ASP A 482 19.27 -24.86 11.45
C ASP A 482 18.03 -24.69 12.34
N ASP A 483 17.81 -23.49 12.88
CA ASP A 483 16.65 -23.11 13.70
C ASP A 483 15.47 -22.56 12.86
N GLY A 484 15.54 -22.66 11.52
CA GLY A 484 14.51 -22.17 10.60
C GLY A 484 14.73 -20.73 10.14
N PHE A 485 13.65 -20.00 9.83
CA PHE A 485 13.73 -18.61 9.40
C PHE A 485 14.09 -17.69 10.57
N GLN A 486 15.16 -16.93 10.41
CA GLN A 486 15.67 -15.99 11.40
C GLN A 486 15.54 -14.57 10.87
N TYR A 487 14.99 -13.67 11.69
CA TYR A 487 14.87 -12.26 11.39
C TYR A 487 16.25 -11.63 11.14
N VAL A 488 16.34 -10.78 10.12
CA VAL A 488 17.48 -9.85 9.94
C VAL A 488 16.99 -8.49 9.42
N PRO A 489 17.60 -7.36 9.84
CA PRO A 489 17.35 -6.08 9.20
C PRO A 489 17.74 -6.12 7.72
N LEU A 490 16.95 -5.52 6.83
CA LEU A 490 17.22 -5.56 5.39
C LEU A 490 18.63 -5.05 5.05
N GLY A 491 19.02 -3.90 5.63
CA GLY A 491 20.32 -3.27 5.41
C GLY A 491 21.53 -4.08 5.92
N SER A 492 21.30 -5.16 6.69
CA SER A 492 22.37 -6.06 7.12
C SER A 492 22.76 -7.09 6.06
N LEU A 493 21.91 -7.29 5.05
CA LEU A 493 22.19 -8.19 3.94
C LEU A 493 23.00 -7.48 2.84
N PRO A 494 23.88 -8.19 2.12
CA PRO A 494 24.52 -7.64 0.93
C PRO A 494 23.45 -7.17 -0.06
N PRO A 495 23.58 -5.95 -0.64
CA PRO A 495 22.63 -5.48 -1.62
C PRO A 495 22.61 -6.42 -2.84
N PRO A 496 21.49 -6.46 -3.58
CA PRO A 496 21.45 -7.12 -4.88
C PRO A 496 22.61 -6.63 -5.77
N PRO A 497 23.18 -7.51 -6.64
CA PRO A 497 24.27 -7.13 -7.52
C PRO A 497 23.96 -5.85 -8.31
N GLY A 498 24.88 -4.87 -8.28
CA GLY A 498 24.72 -3.60 -8.99
C GLY A 498 23.86 -2.55 -8.27
N MET A 499 23.30 -2.86 -7.10
CA MET A 499 22.51 -1.93 -6.29
C MET A 499 23.28 -1.46 -5.06
N SER A 500 22.87 -0.31 -4.51
CA SER A 500 23.35 0.16 -3.21
C SER A 500 22.56 -0.49 -2.07
N PRO A 501 23.15 -0.65 -0.87
CA PRO A 501 22.41 -1.10 0.32
C PRO A 501 21.17 -0.25 0.54
N THR A 502 20.05 -0.92 0.78
CA THR A 502 18.80 -0.27 1.19
C THR A 502 18.59 -0.56 2.67
N GLU A 503 18.49 0.50 3.46
CA GLU A 503 18.14 0.42 4.87
C GLU A 503 16.67 0.74 5.04
N SER A 504 16.03 0.00 5.93
CA SER A 504 14.67 0.25 6.40
C SER A 504 14.63 1.55 7.18
N ASP A 505 13.57 2.35 7.03
CA ASP A 505 13.41 3.55 7.84
C ASP A 505 13.16 3.19 9.32
N VAL A 506 13.70 4.01 10.22
CA VAL A 506 13.62 3.75 11.67
C VAL A 506 12.20 3.98 12.18
N ILE A 507 11.52 4.98 11.63
CA ILE A 507 10.12 5.29 11.87
C ILE A 507 9.48 5.53 10.51
N GLN A 508 8.40 4.82 10.20
CA GLN A 508 7.63 5.06 9.00
C GLN A 508 6.13 5.07 9.31
N LEU A 509 5.41 6.02 8.72
CA LEU A 509 4.02 6.30 9.06
C LEU A 509 3.12 5.08 8.87
N TRP A 510 3.29 4.33 7.79
CA TRP A 510 2.48 3.13 7.52
C TRP A 510 2.91 1.91 8.34
N SER A 511 4.01 1.99 9.09
CA SER A 511 4.40 0.96 10.06
C SER A 511 3.76 1.20 11.43
N LEU A 512 3.16 2.38 11.65
CA LEU A 512 2.43 2.70 12.87
C LEU A 512 0.99 2.18 12.86
N THR A 513 0.55 1.51 11.78
CA THR A 513 -0.85 1.07 11.58
C THR A 513 -1.35 0.10 12.65
N PHE A 514 -0.47 -0.62 13.33
CA PHE A 514 -0.81 -1.48 14.46
C PHE A 514 -1.22 -0.72 15.74
N LEU A 515 -1.16 0.62 15.75
CA LEU A 515 -1.88 1.44 16.74
C LEU A 515 -3.40 1.27 16.63
N ALA A 516 -3.92 0.95 15.44
CA ALA A 516 -5.34 0.78 15.17
C ALA A 516 -5.71 -0.67 14.80
N VAL A 517 -4.91 -1.32 13.96
CA VAL A 517 -5.16 -2.70 13.51
C VAL A 517 -4.79 -3.67 14.63
N THR A 518 -5.80 -4.33 15.19
CA THR A 518 -5.65 -5.27 16.31
C THR A 518 -6.42 -6.56 16.02
N ARG A 519 -6.03 -7.66 16.67
CA ARG A 519 -6.71 -8.95 16.51
C ARG A 519 -8.14 -8.86 17.03
N ASN A 520 -9.10 -9.16 16.18
CA ASN A 520 -10.48 -9.40 16.60
C ASN A 520 -10.61 -10.76 17.30
N GLU A 521 -10.75 -10.72 18.62
CA GLU A 521 -10.81 -11.92 19.45
C GLU A 521 -12.05 -12.79 19.24
N ASN A 522 -13.07 -12.29 18.54
CA ASN A 522 -14.24 -13.10 18.18
C ASN A 522 -13.98 -14.04 17.00
N LEU A 523 -12.90 -13.80 16.25
CA LEU A 523 -12.46 -14.64 15.13
C LEU A 523 -11.33 -15.60 15.53
N SER A 524 -10.71 -15.37 16.70
CA SER A 524 -9.67 -16.21 17.31
C SER A 524 -10.08 -17.68 17.43
#